data_AF-A0A428XSJ3-F1
#
_entry.id   AF-A0A428XSJ3-F1
#
_cell.length_a   1.000
_cell.length_b   1.000
_cell.length_c   1.000
_cell.angle_alpha   90.00
_cell.angle_beta   90.00
_cell.angle_gamma   90.00
#
_symmetry.space_group_name_H-M   'P 1'
#
loop_
_entity.id
_entity.type
_entity.pdbx_description
1 polymer ?
#
loop_
_entity_poly.entity_id
_entity_poly.type
_entity_poly.pdbx_seq_one_letter_code
_entity_poly.pdbx_strand_id
1 'polypeptide(L)'
;MTTPQEPRRDQRARAVAAAIVALLAAILTVAGTPGPASAAAPRVAQRWASLMYHSLTPTPAYVQLRKTLATQRATLATRAQQLSTGRDAHGTAQAGLATAVTADAAARTRSAVAREALTSARNTLTVVSQQRPRNGIAVTGARNTITAAAQTVTTRRTQAREAATALKTAQAASRTATINLDKATIAWETAAATVRTNQRKLIALDHSAELAAQAAAISRDVVTEIRPAFVVADSTTVYGVTVHKKVAFAFRRMLDAAKADGIILSGGGFRTKQRQIQLRTINGCPDVWTAPASSCRVPTAIPGRSLHEIGLAIDITSGGTSLTANSAAFRWMAANAGRYGFVNLPSEPWHWSITGG
;
A
#
# COMPACT_ATOMS: atom_id res chain seq x y z
N MET A 1 88.64 -25.32 -28.48
CA MET A 1 87.41 -25.81 -27.83
C MET A 1 86.32 -24.77 -28.08
N THR A 2 85.27 -25.23 -28.76
CA THR A 2 83.93 -24.62 -28.91
C THR A 2 83.85 -23.18 -29.46
N THR A 3 84.09 -23.15 -30.77
CA THR A 3 83.54 -22.31 -31.86
C THR A 3 82.00 -22.13 -31.86
N PRO A 4 81.38 -21.25 -32.69
CA PRO A 4 81.63 -19.80 -32.84
C PRO A 4 80.35 -18.97 -33.20
N GLN A 5 80.54 -17.65 -33.40
CA GLN A 5 79.93 -16.79 -34.45
C GLN A 5 78.45 -16.34 -34.40
N GLU A 6 78.22 -15.08 -33.97
CA GLU A 6 77.98 -13.88 -34.82
C GLU A 6 77.54 -14.04 -36.32
N PRO A 7 77.03 -13.01 -37.04
CA PRO A 7 75.84 -12.15 -36.86
C PRO A 7 75.15 -11.82 -38.23
N ARG A 8 74.26 -10.80 -38.21
CA ARG A 8 73.95 -9.80 -39.29
C ARG A 8 72.88 -10.10 -40.37
N ARG A 9 72.06 -9.03 -40.56
CA ARG A 9 71.51 -8.48 -41.81
C ARG A 9 70.55 -9.41 -42.58
N ASP A 10 69.37 -9.00 -43.03
CA ASP A 10 69.11 -7.82 -43.85
C ASP A 10 67.63 -7.42 -43.85
N GLN A 11 67.40 -6.14 -44.14
CA GLN A 11 66.10 -5.53 -44.40
C GLN A 11 65.49 -5.98 -45.74
N ARG A 12 64.14 -6.07 -45.76
CA ARG A 12 63.23 -5.98 -46.92
C ARG A 12 63.19 -7.17 -47.89
N ALA A 13 62.13 -7.97 -47.79
CA ALA A 13 61.42 -8.50 -48.96
C ALA A 13 59.98 -8.92 -48.58
N ARG A 14 59.00 -8.28 -49.23
CA ARG A 14 57.63 -8.77 -49.32
C ARG A 14 57.62 -9.96 -50.29
N ALA A 15 57.11 -11.11 -49.85
CA ALA A 15 56.56 -12.19 -50.69
C ALA A 15 55.75 -13.10 -49.75
N VAL A 16 54.41 -13.04 -49.75
CA VAL A 16 53.50 -13.82 -50.60
C VAL A 16 53.57 -15.33 -50.33
N ALA A 17 52.42 -15.88 -49.94
CA ALA A 17 52.00 -17.29 -50.00
C ALA A 17 52.59 -18.27 -48.98
N ALA A 18 51.86 -18.52 -47.88
CA ALA A 18 51.62 -19.86 -47.32
C ALA A 18 50.72 -19.78 -46.08
N ALA A 19 49.38 -19.73 -46.28
CA ALA A 19 48.39 -20.13 -45.26
C ALA A 19 46.99 -20.29 -45.89
N ILE A 20 46.90 -20.98 -47.03
CA ILE A 20 45.67 -21.59 -47.53
C ILE A 20 46.08 -22.97 -48.06
N VAL A 21 45.27 -23.99 -47.75
CA VAL A 21 45.26 -25.40 -48.21
C VAL A 21 45.65 -26.43 -47.13
N ALA A 22 44.76 -27.43 -47.00
CA ALA A 22 44.67 -28.58 -46.08
C ALA A 22 43.99 -28.25 -44.72
N LEU A 23 42.72 -28.60 -44.47
CA LEU A 23 42.10 -29.90 -44.71
C LEU A 23 40.59 -29.76 -45.04
N LEU A 24 40.26 -30.00 -46.31
CA LEU A 24 38.94 -30.35 -46.82
C LEU A 24 39.02 -31.85 -47.14
N ALA A 25 38.23 -32.69 -46.45
CA ALA A 25 37.66 -33.97 -46.93
C ALA A 25 37.40 -34.97 -45.78
N ALA A 26 36.22 -34.84 -45.17
CA ALA A 26 35.35 -35.91 -44.65
C ALA A 26 34.23 -35.15 -43.92
N ILE A 27 33.01 -35.10 -44.43
CA ILE A 27 31.98 -36.06 -44.05
C ILE A 27 30.88 -36.04 -45.11
N LEU A 28 30.50 -37.24 -45.52
CA LEU A 28 29.37 -37.57 -46.38
C LEU A 28 28.05 -37.00 -45.84
N THR A 29 27.25 -36.48 -46.77
CA THR A 29 25.78 -36.53 -46.84
C THR A 29 25.00 -36.97 -45.59
N VAL A 30 24.38 -36.00 -44.91
CA VAL A 30 22.95 -36.10 -44.54
C VAL A 30 22.32 -34.76 -44.87
N ALA A 31 21.73 -34.67 -46.05
CA ALA A 31 20.72 -33.67 -46.34
C ALA A 31 19.50 -33.99 -45.45
N GLY A 32 19.51 -33.47 -44.22
CA GLY A 32 18.31 -33.39 -43.41
C GLY A 32 17.40 -32.35 -44.04
N THR A 33 16.20 -32.76 -44.43
CA THR A 33 15.11 -31.86 -44.85
C THR A 33 15.02 -30.68 -43.86
N PRO A 34 14.93 -29.42 -44.32
CA PRO A 34 14.66 -28.32 -43.40
C PRO A 34 13.35 -28.61 -42.68
N GLY A 35 13.43 -28.88 -41.37
CA GLY A 35 12.25 -28.96 -40.53
C GLY A 35 11.46 -27.65 -40.65
N PRO A 36 10.12 -27.69 -40.63
CA PRO A 36 9.33 -26.47 -40.76
C PRO A 36 9.81 -25.47 -39.73
N ALA A 37 10.18 -24.28 -40.21
CA ALA A 37 10.50 -23.14 -39.37
C ALA A 37 9.44 -23.06 -38.27
N SER A 38 9.87 -23.15 -37.01
CA SER A 38 9.01 -22.93 -35.85
C SER A 38 8.27 -21.64 -36.11
N ALA A 39 6.98 -21.75 -36.44
CA ALA A 39 6.18 -20.61 -36.84
C ALA A 39 6.29 -19.59 -35.72
N ALA A 40 6.96 -18.47 -36.01
CA ALA A 40 7.01 -17.35 -35.10
C ALA A 40 5.58 -17.10 -34.63
N ALA A 41 5.35 -17.15 -33.31
CA ALA A 41 4.01 -17.01 -32.76
C ALA A 41 3.31 -15.83 -33.46
N PRO A 42 2.09 -15.99 -34.01
CA PRO A 42 1.45 -14.95 -34.80
C PRO A 42 1.47 -13.63 -34.04
N ARG A 43 1.80 -12.50 -34.69
CA ARG A 43 1.93 -11.17 -34.04
C ARG A 43 0.74 -10.83 -33.12
N VAL A 44 -0.45 -11.35 -33.43
CA VAL A 44 -1.68 -11.24 -32.64
C VAL A 44 -1.59 -11.88 -31.24
N ALA A 45 -0.87 -12.99 -31.07
CA ALA A 45 -0.68 -13.68 -29.79
C ALA A 45 0.32 -12.95 -28.88
N GLN A 46 1.38 -12.35 -29.46
CA GLN A 46 2.28 -11.44 -28.75
C GLN A 46 1.55 -10.16 -28.33
N ARG A 47 0.65 -9.65 -29.18
CA ARG A 47 -0.21 -8.49 -28.88
C ARG A 47 -1.24 -8.80 -27.79
N TRP A 48 -1.87 -9.98 -27.78
CA TRP A 48 -2.78 -10.41 -26.71
C TRP A 48 -2.07 -10.55 -25.37
N ALA A 49 -0.93 -11.25 -25.30
CA ALA A 49 -0.19 -11.44 -24.05
C ALA A 49 0.38 -10.12 -23.50
N SER A 50 0.82 -9.21 -24.38
CA SER A 50 1.28 -7.86 -24.01
C SER A 50 0.11 -6.96 -23.57
N LEU A 51 -1.02 -6.95 -24.28
CA LEU A 51 -2.23 -6.21 -23.90
C LEU A 51 -2.84 -6.73 -22.59
N MET A 52 -2.87 -8.05 -22.37
CA MET A 52 -3.34 -8.65 -21.13
C MET A 52 -2.38 -8.33 -19.97
N TYR A 53 -1.07 -8.37 -20.17
CA TYR A 53 -0.08 -7.96 -19.17
C TYR A 53 -0.19 -6.48 -18.80
N HIS A 54 -0.43 -5.59 -19.77
CA HIS A 54 -0.63 -4.15 -19.54
C HIS A 54 -2.03 -3.81 -18.99
N SER A 55 -3.05 -4.62 -19.28
CA SER A 55 -4.41 -4.45 -18.75
C SER A 55 -4.54 -4.88 -17.28
N LEU A 56 -3.60 -5.70 -16.78
CA LEU A 56 -3.72 -6.35 -15.48
C LEU A 56 -2.55 -6.08 -14.53
N THR A 57 -1.49 -5.42 -15.00
CA THR A 57 -0.39 -4.98 -14.15
C THR A 57 -0.56 -3.48 -13.90
N PRO A 58 -0.91 -3.05 -12.66
CA PRO A 58 -0.96 -1.64 -12.36
C PRO A 58 0.38 -1.01 -12.74
N THR A 59 0.35 0.14 -13.42
CA THR A 59 1.57 0.79 -13.89
C THR A 59 2.56 0.94 -12.73
N PRO A 60 3.88 0.89 -12.96
CA PRO A 60 4.86 1.17 -11.91
C PRO A 60 4.54 2.48 -11.16
N ALA A 61 3.98 3.48 -11.87
CA ALA A 61 3.46 4.72 -11.30
C ALA A 61 2.28 4.50 -10.33
N TYR A 62 1.29 3.67 -10.67
CA TYR A 62 0.18 3.31 -9.77
C TYR A 62 0.68 2.59 -8.51
N VAL A 63 1.55 1.59 -8.67
CA VAL A 63 2.11 0.82 -7.53
C VAL A 63 2.92 1.72 -6.62
N GLN A 64 3.76 2.59 -7.19
CA GLN A 64 4.54 3.55 -6.42
C GLN A 64 3.65 4.56 -5.70
N LEU A 65 2.65 5.11 -6.38
CA LEU A 65 1.71 6.06 -5.79
C LEU A 65 0.91 5.44 -4.64
N ARG A 66 0.50 4.17 -4.76
CA ARG A 66 -0.18 3.44 -3.68
C ARG A 66 0.72 3.27 -2.45
N LYS A 67 2.01 2.93 -2.64
CA LYS A 67 2.99 2.84 -1.54
C LYS A 67 3.19 4.21 -0.88
N THR A 68 3.42 5.25 -1.68
CA THR A 68 3.53 6.64 -1.20
C THR A 68 2.30 7.06 -0.40
N LEU A 69 1.10 6.76 -0.89
CA LEU A 69 -0.15 7.10 -0.23
C LEU A 69 -0.32 6.38 1.12
N ALA A 70 0.14 5.13 1.24
CA ALA A 70 0.14 4.41 2.52
C ALA A 70 1.02 5.12 3.56
N THR A 71 2.25 5.48 3.19
CA THR A 71 3.16 6.25 4.07
C THR A 71 2.59 7.63 4.42
N GLN A 72 1.96 8.31 3.46
CA GLN A 72 1.34 9.61 3.68
C GLN A 72 0.13 9.53 4.61
N ARG A 73 -0.69 8.48 4.52
CA ARG A 73 -1.80 8.23 5.45
C ARG A 73 -1.31 7.94 6.86
N ALA A 74 -0.24 7.16 7.02
CA ALA A 74 0.40 6.95 8.32
C ALA A 74 0.91 8.28 8.91
N THR A 75 1.56 9.10 8.08
CA THR A 75 2.00 10.45 8.48
C THR A 75 0.81 11.31 8.91
N LEU A 76 -0.29 11.31 8.14
CA LEU A 76 -1.51 12.06 8.46
C LEU A 76 -2.11 11.63 9.80
N ALA A 77 -2.12 10.33 10.11
CA ALA A 77 -2.57 9.81 11.39
C ALA A 77 -1.70 10.35 12.55
N THR A 78 -0.37 10.31 12.40
CA THR A 78 0.55 10.92 13.37
C THR A 78 0.30 12.42 13.55
N ARG A 79 0.08 13.16 12.45
CA ARG A 79 -0.23 14.60 12.53
C ARG A 79 -1.57 14.88 13.21
N ALA A 80 -2.57 14.03 12.97
CA ALA A 80 -3.87 14.13 13.63
C ALA A 80 -3.74 13.94 15.15
N GLN A 81 -2.91 12.98 15.58
CA GLN A 81 -2.61 12.79 17.00
C GLN A 81 -1.88 13.99 17.60
N GLN A 82 -0.88 14.53 16.91
CA GLN A 82 -0.17 15.75 17.34
C GLN A 82 -1.09 16.96 17.46
N LEU A 83 -2.05 17.10 16.55
CA LEU A 83 -3.08 18.14 16.60
C LEU A 83 -3.99 17.97 17.82
N SER A 84 -4.42 16.73 18.12
CA SER A 84 -5.20 16.44 19.34
C SER A 84 -4.43 16.81 20.60
N THR A 85 -3.19 16.32 20.74
CA THR A 85 -2.32 16.65 21.88
C THR A 85 -2.06 18.16 21.98
N GLY A 86 -1.90 18.84 20.85
CA GLY A 86 -1.74 20.29 20.79
C GLY A 86 -2.98 21.05 21.30
N ARG A 87 -4.19 20.56 20.97
CA ARG A 87 -5.45 21.15 21.48
C ARG A 87 -5.58 20.97 22.98
N ASP A 88 -5.26 19.79 23.49
CA ASP A 88 -5.33 19.50 24.94
C ASP A 88 -4.33 20.37 25.72
N ALA A 89 -3.10 20.49 25.21
CA ALA A 89 -2.07 21.35 25.80
C ALA A 89 -2.48 22.83 25.75
N HIS A 90 -3.07 23.29 24.65
CA HIS A 90 -3.60 24.65 24.53
C HIS A 90 -4.73 24.89 25.54
N GLY A 91 -5.71 23.98 25.63
CA GLY A 91 -6.81 24.09 26.61
C GLY A 91 -6.29 24.15 28.05
N THR A 92 -5.34 23.29 28.40
CA THR A 92 -4.69 23.28 29.72
C THR A 92 -3.97 24.59 30.01
N ALA A 93 -3.22 25.13 29.03
CA ALA A 93 -2.50 26.39 29.20
C ALA A 93 -3.45 27.60 29.34
N GLN A 94 -4.57 27.61 28.62
CA GLN A 94 -5.61 28.65 28.76
C GLN A 94 -6.28 28.60 30.13
N ALA A 95 -6.62 27.40 30.64
CA ALA A 95 -7.17 27.24 31.99
C ALA A 95 -6.18 27.68 33.07
N GLY A 96 -4.89 27.34 32.91
CA GLY A 96 -3.81 27.78 33.79
C GLY A 96 -3.64 29.31 33.79
N LEU A 97 -3.74 29.94 32.62
CA LEU A 97 -3.69 31.40 32.50
C LEU A 97 -4.88 32.07 33.20
N ALA A 98 -6.10 31.59 32.99
CA ALA A 98 -7.29 32.13 33.65
C ALA A 98 -7.18 32.04 35.19
N THR A 99 -6.66 30.93 35.69
CA THR A 99 -6.39 30.72 37.12
C THR A 99 -5.35 31.72 37.63
N ALA A 100 -4.23 31.89 36.93
CA ALA A 100 -3.17 32.80 37.33
C ALA A 100 -3.59 34.27 37.30
N VAL A 101 -4.41 34.68 36.32
CA VAL A 101 -5.00 36.04 36.25
C VAL A 101 -5.85 36.32 37.48
N THR A 102 -6.71 35.37 37.85
CA THR A 102 -7.59 35.50 39.03
C THR A 102 -6.78 35.55 40.32
N ALA A 103 -5.78 34.68 40.46
CA ALA A 103 -4.92 34.62 41.65
C ALA A 103 -4.10 35.91 41.83
N ASP A 104 -3.54 36.44 40.76
CA ASP A 104 -2.77 37.68 40.76
C ASP A 104 -3.64 38.90 41.09
N ALA A 105 -4.84 39.01 40.49
CA ALA A 105 -5.79 40.06 40.84
C ALA A 105 -6.16 40.01 42.34
N ALA A 106 -6.49 38.83 42.87
CA ALA A 106 -6.82 38.65 44.28
C ALA A 106 -5.64 38.98 45.21
N ALA A 107 -4.41 38.60 44.83
CA ALA A 107 -3.21 38.90 45.61
C ALA A 107 -2.91 40.41 45.63
N ARG A 108 -3.07 41.10 44.50
CA ARG A 108 -2.95 42.55 44.41
C ARG A 108 -3.96 43.27 45.30
N THR A 109 -5.23 42.85 45.28
CA THR A 109 -6.27 43.39 46.16
C THR A 109 -5.93 43.19 47.63
N ARG A 110 -5.53 41.98 48.05
CA ARG A 110 -5.11 41.73 49.45
C ARG A 110 -3.91 42.58 49.87
N SER A 111 -2.97 42.82 48.95
CA SER A 111 -1.82 43.69 49.22
C SER A 111 -2.23 45.17 49.33
N ALA A 112 -3.20 45.64 48.56
CA ALA A 112 -3.77 46.98 48.69
C ALA A 112 -4.48 47.16 50.04
N VAL A 113 -5.40 46.26 50.38
CA VAL A 113 -6.14 46.28 51.66
C VAL A 113 -5.20 46.22 52.87
N ALA A 114 -4.13 45.40 52.82
CA ALA A 114 -3.15 45.37 53.90
C ALA A 114 -2.42 46.72 54.09
N ARG A 115 -2.14 47.45 52.99
CA ARG A 115 -1.52 48.78 53.07
C ARG A 115 -2.48 49.81 53.67
N GLU A 116 -3.76 49.76 53.30
CA GLU A 116 -4.79 50.61 53.89
C GLU A 116 -4.94 50.33 55.40
N ALA A 117 -4.98 49.06 55.81
CA ALA A 117 -5.05 48.68 57.22
C ALA A 117 -3.84 49.20 58.03
N LEU A 118 -2.63 49.16 57.46
CA LEU A 118 -1.45 49.75 58.09
C LEU A 118 -1.56 51.27 58.23
N THR A 119 -2.08 51.97 57.22
CA THR A 119 -2.35 53.41 57.30
C THR A 119 -3.37 53.72 58.39
N SER A 120 -4.48 52.97 58.45
CA SER A 120 -5.49 53.12 59.51
C SER A 120 -4.90 52.87 60.90
N ALA A 121 -4.08 51.83 61.08
CA ALA A 121 -3.42 51.54 62.35
C ALA A 121 -2.49 52.69 62.81
N ARG A 122 -1.76 53.32 61.86
CA ARG A 122 -0.94 54.51 62.14
C ARG A 122 -1.79 55.70 62.56
N ASN A 123 -2.90 55.95 61.86
CA ASN A 123 -3.83 57.03 62.21
C ASN A 123 -4.43 56.82 63.60
N THR A 124 -4.80 55.59 63.95
CA THR A 124 -5.28 55.25 65.30
C THR A 124 -4.24 55.54 66.38
N LEU A 125 -2.96 55.20 66.16
CA LEU A 125 -1.90 55.56 67.10
C LEU A 125 -1.79 57.08 67.28
N THR A 126 -1.90 57.85 66.20
CA THR A 126 -1.91 59.33 66.27
C THR A 126 -3.04 59.83 67.16
N VAL A 127 -4.27 59.35 66.93
CA VAL A 127 -5.46 59.75 67.72
C VAL A 127 -5.32 59.36 69.19
N VAL A 128 -4.95 58.10 69.48
CA VAL A 128 -4.76 57.61 70.86
C VAL A 128 -3.66 58.40 71.59
N SER A 129 -2.59 58.78 70.87
CA SER A 129 -1.51 59.59 71.45
C SER A 129 -1.97 61.02 71.77
N GLN A 130 -2.82 61.61 70.94
CA GLN A 130 -3.39 62.94 71.16
C GLN A 130 -4.37 63.00 72.34
N GLN A 131 -5.07 61.91 72.63
CA GLN A 131 -6.04 61.83 73.74
C GLN A 131 -5.41 61.84 75.15
N ARG A 132 -4.07 61.75 75.26
CA ARG A 132 -3.32 61.76 76.53
C ARG A 132 -3.88 60.78 77.59
N PRO A 133 -3.92 59.47 77.29
CA PRO A 133 -4.49 58.47 78.19
C PRO A 133 -3.74 58.42 79.54
N ARG A 134 -4.49 58.19 80.62
CA ARG A 134 -3.96 58.14 82.00
C ARG A 134 -2.90 57.06 82.24
N ASN A 135 -2.84 56.03 81.40
CA ASN A 135 -1.80 55.00 81.42
C ASN A 135 -1.38 54.62 79.99
N GLY A 136 -0.23 53.95 79.85
CA GLY A 136 0.38 53.65 78.55
C GLY A 136 -0.24 52.49 77.77
N ILE A 137 -1.26 51.80 78.30
CA ILE A 137 -1.78 50.54 77.74
C ILE A 137 -2.33 50.75 76.32
N ALA A 138 -3.13 51.79 76.12
CA ALA A 138 -3.75 52.08 74.81
C ALA A 138 -2.71 52.40 73.73
N VAL A 139 -1.65 53.15 74.09
CA VAL A 139 -0.56 53.49 73.17
C VAL A 139 0.24 52.23 72.80
N THR A 140 0.54 51.36 73.77
CA THR A 140 1.22 50.09 73.53
C THR A 140 0.40 49.16 72.63
N GLY A 141 -0.91 49.05 72.86
CA GLY A 141 -1.81 48.27 72.00
C GLY A 141 -1.85 48.79 70.56
N ALA A 142 -1.90 50.10 70.37
CA ALA A 142 -1.84 50.71 69.03
C ALA A 142 -0.50 50.46 68.32
N ARG A 143 0.63 50.53 69.05
CA ARG A 143 1.96 50.17 68.50
C ARG A 143 2.02 48.70 68.08
N ASN A 144 1.52 47.79 68.90
CA ASN A 144 1.47 46.36 68.58
C ASN A 144 0.62 46.09 67.32
N THR A 145 -0.49 46.81 67.16
CA THR A 145 -1.35 46.73 65.97
C THR A 145 -0.61 47.18 64.71
N ILE A 146 0.19 48.26 64.79
CA ILE A 146 1.04 48.69 63.67
C ILE A 146 2.07 47.62 63.31
N THR A 147 2.74 47.02 64.30
CA THR A 147 3.71 45.94 64.07
C THR A 147 3.07 44.76 63.34
N ALA A 148 1.90 44.31 63.80
CA ALA A 148 1.15 43.22 63.15
C ALA A 148 0.68 43.58 61.72
N ALA A 149 0.20 44.81 61.52
CA ALA A 149 -0.20 45.29 60.19
C ALA A 149 1.00 45.40 59.24
N ALA A 150 2.18 45.83 59.72
CA ALA A 150 3.40 45.92 58.93
C ALA A 150 3.93 44.54 58.50
N GLN A 151 3.86 43.55 59.39
CA GLN A 151 4.15 42.15 59.06
C GLN A 151 3.18 41.64 57.97
N THR A 152 1.89 41.90 58.14
CA THR A 152 0.86 41.53 57.15
C THR A 152 1.14 42.14 55.79
N VAL A 153 1.48 43.43 55.72
CA VAL A 153 1.85 44.10 54.45
C VAL A 153 3.03 43.39 53.77
N THR A 154 4.06 43.04 54.54
CA THR A 154 5.24 42.33 54.01
C THR A 154 4.84 40.99 53.41
N THR A 155 4.07 40.18 54.14
CA THR A 155 3.58 38.88 53.65
C THR A 155 2.72 39.03 52.40
N ARG A 156 1.74 39.95 52.39
CA ARG A 156 0.86 40.15 51.23
C ARG A 156 1.62 40.69 50.01
N ARG A 157 2.63 41.52 50.21
CA ARG A 157 3.49 42.02 49.13
C ARG A 157 4.30 40.88 48.49
N THR A 158 4.83 39.96 49.30
CA THR A 158 5.54 38.77 48.78
C THR A 158 4.59 37.88 47.98
N GLN A 159 3.41 37.57 48.53
CA GLN A 159 2.39 36.79 47.82
C GLN A 159 1.95 37.42 46.50
N ALA A 160 1.82 38.76 46.44
CA ALA A 160 1.51 39.46 45.19
C ALA A 160 2.63 39.35 44.14
N ARG A 161 3.90 39.37 44.56
CA ARG A 161 5.05 39.17 43.65
C ARG A 161 5.13 37.74 43.10
N GLU A 162 4.86 36.76 43.96
CA GLU A 162 4.78 35.35 43.56
C GLU A 162 3.65 35.13 42.55
N ALA A 163 2.46 35.67 42.81
CA ALA A 163 1.32 35.57 41.90
C ALA A 163 1.59 36.27 40.55
N ALA A 164 2.22 37.45 40.56
CA ALA A 164 2.62 38.13 39.33
C ALA A 164 3.64 37.33 38.51
N THR A 165 4.57 36.64 39.19
CA THR A 165 5.54 35.75 38.54
C THR A 165 4.84 34.54 37.93
N ALA A 166 3.92 33.91 38.66
CA ALA A 166 3.11 32.80 38.16
C ALA A 166 2.26 33.21 36.95
N LEU A 167 1.67 34.42 36.97
CA LEU A 167 0.94 34.98 35.82
C LEU A 167 1.83 35.12 34.59
N LYS A 168 3.04 35.66 34.74
CA LYS A 168 3.99 35.80 33.62
C LYS A 168 4.36 34.43 33.03
N THR A 169 4.59 33.43 33.88
CA THR A 169 4.84 32.04 33.44
C THR A 169 3.65 31.45 32.69
N ALA A 170 2.43 31.63 33.21
CA ALA A 170 1.21 31.14 32.56
C ALA A 170 0.95 31.83 31.21
N GLN A 171 1.23 33.13 31.09
CA GLN A 171 1.17 33.85 29.82
C GLN A 171 2.15 33.29 28.79
N ALA A 172 3.39 33.00 29.21
CA ALA A 172 4.40 32.41 28.33
C ALA A 172 4.02 30.98 27.88
N ALA A 173 3.48 30.18 28.80
CA ALA A 173 2.98 28.85 28.51
C ALA A 173 1.81 28.88 27.51
N SER A 174 0.84 29.78 27.71
CA SER A 174 -0.29 30.00 26.80
C SER A 174 0.18 30.36 25.39
N ARG A 175 1.09 31.35 25.26
CA ARG A 175 1.66 31.74 23.95
C ARG A 175 2.36 30.59 23.25
N THR A 176 3.18 29.84 23.99
CA THR A 176 3.88 28.66 23.46
C THR A 176 2.90 27.59 22.99
N ALA A 177 1.86 27.31 23.77
CA ALA A 177 0.85 26.32 23.42
C ALA A 177 0.05 26.73 22.18
N THR A 178 -0.30 28.01 22.03
CA THR A 178 -0.95 28.54 20.80
C THR A 178 -0.06 28.34 19.58
N ILE A 179 1.21 28.75 19.63
CA ILE A 179 2.15 28.59 18.51
C ILE A 179 2.31 27.11 18.13
N ASN A 180 2.38 26.22 19.12
CA ASN A 180 2.51 24.79 18.87
C ASN A 180 1.25 24.19 18.24
N LEU A 181 0.06 24.64 18.67
CA LEU A 181 -1.21 24.23 18.07
C LEU A 181 -1.31 24.72 16.61
N ASP A 182 -0.91 25.95 16.32
CA ASP A 182 -0.92 26.49 14.96
C ASP A 182 -0.01 25.68 14.04
N LYS A 183 1.22 25.38 14.50
CA LYS A 183 2.17 24.52 13.78
C LYS A 183 1.61 23.12 13.53
N ALA A 184 0.98 22.51 14.53
CA ALA A 184 0.36 21.20 14.39
C ALA A 184 -0.80 21.21 13.40
N THR A 185 -1.60 22.28 13.41
CA THR A 185 -2.73 22.49 12.48
C THR A 185 -2.23 22.58 11.04
N ILE A 186 -1.27 23.47 10.76
CA ILE A 186 -0.69 23.64 9.42
C ILE A 186 -0.06 22.33 8.92
N ALA A 187 0.65 21.61 9.78
CA ALA A 187 1.27 20.33 9.42
C ALA A 187 0.23 19.26 9.07
N TRP A 188 -0.89 19.20 9.81
CA TRP A 188 -2.00 18.30 9.52
C TRP A 188 -2.69 18.67 8.21
N GLU A 189 -3.01 19.95 7.99
CA GLU A 189 -3.67 20.42 6.77
C GLU A 189 -2.84 20.14 5.52
N THR A 190 -1.53 20.38 5.60
CA THR A 190 -0.58 20.10 4.51
C THR A 190 -0.53 18.61 4.18
N ALA A 191 -0.46 17.75 5.20
CA ALA A 191 -0.50 16.30 5.03
C ALA A 191 -1.83 15.84 4.44
N ALA A 192 -2.95 16.40 4.90
CA ALA A 192 -4.30 16.07 4.42
C ALA A 192 -4.50 16.49 2.96
N ALA A 193 -4.02 17.68 2.56
CA ALA A 193 -4.03 18.14 1.19
C ALA A 193 -3.21 17.22 0.27
N THR A 194 -2.01 16.82 0.72
CA THR A 194 -1.15 15.89 -0.02
C THR A 194 -1.83 14.54 -0.24
N VAL A 195 -2.43 13.96 0.81
CA VAL A 195 -3.19 12.70 0.71
C VAL A 195 -4.36 12.84 -0.25
N ARG A 196 -5.15 13.92 -0.17
CA ARG A 196 -6.28 14.16 -1.10
C ARG A 196 -5.82 14.25 -2.56
N THR A 197 -4.75 14.99 -2.82
CA THR A 197 -4.19 15.11 -4.18
C THR A 197 -3.72 13.77 -4.73
N ASN A 198 -2.98 13.01 -3.94
CA ASN A 198 -2.46 11.71 -4.37
C ASN A 198 -3.56 10.64 -4.46
N GLN A 199 -4.60 10.72 -3.63
CA GLN A 199 -5.81 9.91 -3.77
C GLN A 199 -6.48 10.15 -5.13
N ARG A 200 -6.66 11.41 -5.53
CA ARG A 200 -7.24 11.77 -6.84
C ARG A 200 -6.38 11.25 -8.00
N LYS A 201 -5.05 11.41 -7.91
CA LYS A 201 -4.12 10.84 -8.89
C LYS A 201 -4.21 9.31 -8.96
N LEU A 202 -4.39 8.64 -7.83
CA LEU A 202 -4.51 7.18 -7.80
C LEU A 202 -5.80 6.72 -8.47
N ILE A 203 -6.92 7.40 -8.21
CA ILE A 203 -8.20 7.16 -8.89
C ILE A 203 -8.07 7.40 -10.40
N ALA A 204 -7.42 8.49 -10.80
CA ALA A 204 -7.18 8.79 -12.22
C ALA A 204 -6.27 7.77 -12.92
N LEU A 205 -5.42 7.06 -12.18
CA LEU A 205 -4.59 5.96 -12.69
C LEU A 205 -5.29 4.60 -12.62
N ASP A 206 -6.45 4.51 -11.95
CA ASP A 206 -7.21 3.27 -11.80
C ASP A 206 -8.11 3.03 -13.02
N HIS A 207 -7.50 2.53 -14.10
CA HIS A 207 -8.20 2.10 -15.30
C HIS A 207 -8.65 0.63 -15.23
N SER A 208 -8.62 0.00 -14.04
CA SER A 208 -8.78 -1.45 -13.91
C SER A 208 -10.10 -1.99 -14.47
N ALA A 209 -11.20 -1.25 -14.32
CA ALA A 209 -12.51 -1.64 -14.85
C ALA A 209 -12.60 -1.52 -16.38
N GLU A 210 -12.02 -0.44 -16.96
CA GLU A 210 -11.95 -0.23 -18.40
C GLU A 210 -11.09 -1.33 -19.06
N LEU A 211 -9.94 -1.59 -18.46
CA LEU A 211 -9.01 -2.63 -18.88
C LEU A 211 -9.62 -4.04 -18.76
N ALA A 212 -10.39 -4.31 -17.71
CA ALA A 212 -11.13 -5.56 -17.56
C ALA A 212 -12.23 -5.73 -18.62
N ALA A 213 -12.95 -4.67 -18.98
CA ALA A 213 -13.96 -4.70 -20.03
C ALA A 213 -13.34 -4.95 -21.42
N GLN A 214 -12.21 -4.29 -21.71
CA GLN A 214 -11.44 -4.54 -22.94
C GLN A 214 -10.90 -5.99 -22.97
N ALA A 215 -10.37 -6.48 -21.86
CA ALA A 215 -9.89 -7.87 -21.73
C ALA A 215 -11.03 -8.90 -21.96
N ALA A 216 -12.23 -8.65 -21.45
CA ALA A 216 -13.39 -9.52 -21.65
C ALA A 216 -13.86 -9.52 -23.12
N ALA A 217 -13.83 -8.39 -23.81
CA ALA A 217 -14.13 -8.30 -25.25
C ALA A 217 -13.11 -9.10 -26.08
N ILE A 218 -11.82 -8.84 -25.85
CA ILE A 218 -10.73 -9.53 -26.53
C ILE A 218 -10.78 -11.05 -26.28
N SER A 219 -11.19 -11.50 -25.09
CA SER A 219 -11.27 -12.93 -24.76
C SER A 219 -12.30 -13.66 -25.62
N ARG A 220 -13.43 -13.02 -25.97
CA ARG A 220 -14.41 -13.60 -26.92
C ARG A 220 -13.88 -13.69 -28.34
N ASP A 221 -13.15 -12.66 -28.79
CA ASP A 221 -12.52 -12.66 -30.12
C ASP A 221 -11.47 -13.77 -30.22
N VAL A 222 -10.69 -13.99 -29.16
CA VAL A 222 -9.71 -15.07 -29.08
C VAL A 222 -10.36 -16.45 -29.18
N VAL A 223 -11.49 -16.69 -28.50
CA VAL A 223 -12.23 -17.95 -28.63
C VAL A 223 -12.71 -18.14 -30.07
N THR A 224 -13.25 -17.08 -30.68
CA THR A 224 -13.77 -17.11 -32.05
C THR A 224 -12.68 -17.41 -33.08
N GLU A 225 -11.48 -16.83 -32.91
CA GLU A 225 -10.32 -17.06 -33.79
C GLU A 225 -9.72 -18.45 -33.61
N ILE A 226 -9.52 -18.91 -32.37
CA ILE A 226 -8.83 -20.17 -32.08
C ILE A 226 -9.70 -21.38 -32.42
N ARG A 227 -10.99 -21.35 -32.08
CA ARG A 227 -11.85 -22.53 -32.13
C ARG A 227 -11.89 -23.26 -33.48
N PRO A 228 -12.05 -22.60 -34.64
CA PRO A 228 -12.11 -23.30 -35.92
C PRO A 228 -10.76 -23.83 -36.41
N ALA A 229 -9.63 -23.29 -35.92
CA ALA A 229 -8.29 -23.59 -36.42
C ALA A 229 -7.38 -24.33 -35.42
N PHE A 230 -7.87 -24.60 -34.20
CA PHE A 230 -7.08 -25.20 -33.13
C PHE A 230 -6.52 -26.58 -33.52
N VAL A 231 -5.23 -26.77 -33.28
CA VAL A 231 -4.58 -28.08 -33.30
C VAL A 231 -3.88 -28.37 -31.97
N VAL A 232 -3.68 -29.65 -31.62
CA VAL A 232 -3.02 -30.06 -30.36
C VAL A 232 -1.64 -29.41 -30.21
N ALA A 233 -0.93 -29.18 -31.32
CA ALA A 233 0.37 -28.50 -31.33
C ALA A 233 0.32 -27.04 -30.85
N ASP A 234 -0.86 -26.43 -30.75
CA ASP A 234 -1.05 -25.08 -30.18
C ASP A 234 -1.06 -25.07 -28.65
N SER A 235 -1.00 -26.26 -28.03
CA SER A 235 -0.91 -26.41 -26.58
C SER A 235 0.53 -26.47 -26.08
N THR A 236 0.71 -26.17 -24.80
CA THR A 236 1.98 -26.28 -24.05
C THR A 236 1.69 -26.65 -22.60
N THR A 237 2.67 -27.20 -21.90
CA THR A 237 2.55 -27.53 -20.47
C THR A 237 3.12 -26.42 -19.59
N VAL A 238 2.38 -26.05 -18.55
CA VAL A 238 2.80 -25.13 -17.48
C VAL A 238 2.59 -25.84 -16.15
N TYR A 239 3.68 -26.13 -15.43
CA TYR A 239 3.65 -26.84 -14.14
C TYR A 239 2.76 -28.09 -14.13
N GLY A 240 2.83 -28.90 -15.21
CA GLY A 240 2.07 -30.14 -15.35
C GLY A 240 0.66 -29.99 -15.94
N VAL A 241 0.18 -28.76 -16.15
CA VAL A 241 -1.14 -28.49 -16.76
C VAL A 241 -0.96 -28.11 -18.23
N THR A 242 -1.59 -28.84 -19.13
CA THR A 242 -1.59 -28.51 -20.57
C THR A 242 -2.58 -27.39 -20.85
N VAL A 243 -2.16 -26.30 -21.49
CA VAL A 243 -2.99 -25.14 -21.84
C VAL A 243 -2.62 -24.62 -23.22
N HIS A 244 -3.45 -23.78 -23.83
CA HIS A 244 -3.12 -23.12 -25.08
C HIS A 244 -1.91 -22.19 -24.91
N LYS A 245 -1.01 -22.13 -25.89
CA LYS A 245 0.19 -21.27 -25.85
C LYS A 245 -0.13 -19.80 -25.57
N LYS A 246 -1.28 -19.32 -26.05
CA LYS A 246 -1.72 -17.92 -25.80
C LYS A 246 -1.95 -17.62 -24.31
N VAL A 247 -2.45 -18.56 -23.50
CA VAL A 247 -2.73 -18.32 -22.06
C VAL A 247 -1.58 -18.74 -21.13
N ALA A 248 -0.58 -19.46 -21.65
CA ALA A 248 0.48 -20.09 -20.85
C ALA A 248 1.28 -19.13 -19.97
N PHE A 249 1.60 -17.93 -20.47
CA PHE A 249 2.34 -16.93 -19.70
C PHE A 249 1.53 -16.38 -18.53
N ALA A 250 0.28 -15.98 -18.79
CA ALA A 250 -0.64 -15.46 -17.77
C ALA A 250 -0.92 -16.53 -16.70
N PHE A 251 -1.13 -17.77 -17.13
CA PHE A 251 -1.35 -18.91 -16.24
C PHE A 251 -0.13 -19.17 -15.33
N ARG A 252 1.09 -19.19 -15.87
CA ARG A 252 2.31 -19.33 -15.07
C ARG A 252 2.41 -18.25 -13.98
N ARG A 253 2.19 -17.00 -14.37
CA ARG A 253 2.21 -15.84 -13.45
C ARG A 253 1.18 -15.96 -12.33
N MET A 254 -0.01 -16.48 -12.64
CA MET A 254 -1.06 -16.74 -11.63
C MET A 254 -0.61 -17.79 -10.62
N LEU A 255 -0.06 -18.91 -11.10
CA LEU A 255 0.43 -20.00 -10.24
C LEU A 255 1.59 -19.54 -9.34
N ASP A 256 2.53 -18.75 -9.90
CA ASP A 256 3.67 -18.21 -9.14
C ASP A 256 3.22 -17.24 -8.03
N ALA A 257 2.25 -16.37 -8.32
CA ALA A 257 1.70 -15.43 -7.35
C ALA A 257 0.91 -16.15 -6.25
N ALA A 258 0.09 -17.14 -6.61
CA ALA A 258 -0.62 -17.96 -5.63
C ALA A 258 0.37 -18.64 -4.68
N LYS A 259 1.44 -19.22 -5.23
CA LYS A 259 2.49 -19.87 -4.44
C LYS A 259 3.19 -18.90 -3.50
N ALA A 260 3.48 -17.67 -3.94
CA ALA A 260 4.07 -16.64 -3.10
C ALA A 260 3.16 -16.24 -1.91
N ASP A 261 1.84 -16.33 -2.09
CA ASP A 261 0.83 -16.12 -1.05
C ASP A 261 0.51 -17.40 -0.24
N GLY A 262 1.30 -18.48 -0.42
CA GLY A 262 1.13 -19.74 0.30
C GLY A 262 0.04 -20.67 -0.25
N ILE A 263 -0.55 -20.35 -1.40
CA ILE A 263 -1.58 -21.15 -2.06
C ILE A 263 -0.97 -21.95 -3.21
N ILE A 264 -0.89 -23.28 -3.05
CA ILE A 264 -0.39 -24.17 -4.11
C ILE A 264 -1.56 -24.57 -5.02
N LEU A 265 -1.52 -24.12 -6.26
CA LEU A 265 -2.51 -24.41 -7.29
C LEU A 265 -1.96 -25.39 -8.32
N SER A 266 -2.83 -26.25 -8.84
CA SER A 266 -2.61 -27.12 -9.99
C SER A 266 -3.94 -27.27 -10.76
N GLY A 267 -4.08 -28.24 -11.66
CA GLY A 267 -5.36 -28.48 -12.32
C GLY A 267 -5.31 -29.35 -13.57
N GLY A 268 -6.46 -29.43 -14.24
CA GLY A 268 -6.62 -30.05 -15.56
C GLY A 268 -6.99 -29.00 -16.61
N GLY A 269 -6.21 -28.90 -17.69
CA GLY A 269 -6.44 -27.93 -18.77
C GLY A 269 -6.99 -28.60 -20.03
N PHE A 270 -6.21 -28.60 -21.11
CA PHE A 270 -6.58 -29.12 -22.43
C PHE A 270 -7.13 -30.55 -22.38
N ARG A 271 -8.19 -30.79 -23.15
CA ARG A 271 -8.85 -32.07 -23.30
C ARG A 271 -9.31 -32.27 -24.73
N THR A 272 -9.12 -33.45 -25.32
CA THR A 272 -9.58 -33.70 -26.69
C THR A 272 -11.11 -33.71 -26.79
N LYS A 273 -11.65 -33.41 -27.98
CA LYS A 273 -13.09 -33.56 -28.28
C LYS A 273 -13.59 -34.99 -28.02
N GLN A 274 -12.78 -36.00 -28.32
CA GLN A 274 -13.12 -37.39 -28.02
C GLN A 274 -13.27 -37.63 -26.51
N ARG A 275 -12.38 -37.06 -25.71
CA ARG A 275 -12.51 -37.14 -24.25
C ARG A 275 -13.73 -36.35 -23.74
N GLN A 276 -14.08 -35.23 -24.38
CA GLN A 276 -15.31 -34.50 -24.09
C GLN A 276 -16.57 -35.37 -24.32
N ILE A 277 -16.61 -36.09 -25.45
CA ILE A 277 -17.69 -37.03 -25.80
C ILE A 277 -17.80 -38.12 -24.73
N GLN A 278 -16.68 -38.77 -24.38
CA GLN A 278 -16.64 -39.80 -23.35
C GLN A 278 -17.17 -39.29 -22.00
N LEU A 279 -16.81 -38.07 -21.61
CA LEU A 279 -17.24 -37.51 -20.34
C LEU A 279 -18.74 -37.22 -20.31
N ARG A 280 -19.36 -36.85 -21.43
CA ARG A 280 -20.81 -36.70 -21.49
C ARG A 280 -21.54 -38.02 -21.28
N THR A 281 -21.00 -39.12 -21.82
CA THR A 281 -21.52 -40.47 -21.53
C THR A 281 -21.32 -40.84 -20.06
N ILE A 282 -20.10 -40.67 -19.53
CA ILE A 282 -19.76 -40.99 -18.12
C ILE A 282 -20.66 -40.20 -17.16
N ASN A 283 -20.87 -38.91 -17.46
CA ASN A 283 -21.66 -37.99 -16.64
C ASN A 283 -23.17 -38.09 -16.89
N GLY A 284 -23.63 -39.10 -17.64
CA GLY A 284 -25.05 -39.42 -17.79
C GLY A 284 -25.86 -38.33 -18.47
N CYS A 285 -25.26 -37.60 -19.42
CA CYS A 285 -26.01 -36.64 -20.23
C CYS A 285 -27.07 -37.39 -21.07
N PRO A 286 -28.34 -36.91 -21.14
CA PRO A 286 -29.40 -37.55 -21.92
C PRO A 286 -29.06 -37.72 -23.41
N ASP A 287 -28.33 -36.76 -23.99
CA ASP A 287 -27.76 -36.83 -25.33
C ASP A 287 -26.37 -36.20 -25.37
N VAL A 288 -25.48 -36.74 -26.20
CA VAL A 288 -24.07 -36.30 -26.30
C VAL A 288 -23.94 -34.96 -27.03
N TRP A 289 -24.83 -34.61 -27.96
CA TRP A 289 -24.61 -33.49 -28.88
C TRP A 289 -25.52 -32.29 -28.63
N THR A 290 -26.66 -32.49 -27.97
CA THR A 290 -27.72 -31.48 -27.88
C THR A 290 -28.15 -31.16 -26.45
N ALA A 291 -28.05 -32.13 -25.53
CA ALA A 291 -28.53 -31.93 -24.17
C ALA A 291 -27.74 -30.81 -23.46
N PRO A 292 -28.40 -29.86 -22.77
CA PRO A 292 -27.70 -28.79 -22.08
C PRO A 292 -26.79 -29.35 -20.98
N ALA A 293 -25.68 -28.68 -20.68
CA ALA A 293 -24.70 -29.15 -19.69
C ALA A 293 -25.34 -29.44 -18.33
N SER A 294 -26.31 -28.61 -17.91
CA SER A 294 -27.06 -28.75 -16.66
C SER A 294 -27.94 -30.01 -16.56
N SER A 295 -28.22 -30.69 -17.67
CA SER A 295 -28.99 -31.95 -17.68
C SER A 295 -28.15 -33.19 -17.41
N CYS A 296 -26.81 -33.05 -17.39
CA CYS A 296 -25.90 -34.13 -17.03
C CYS A 296 -25.81 -34.24 -15.49
N ARG A 297 -25.51 -35.44 -14.96
CA ARG A 297 -25.26 -35.64 -13.52
C ARG A 297 -24.11 -34.77 -13.01
N VAL A 298 -23.07 -34.63 -13.82
CA VAL A 298 -22.00 -33.64 -13.62
C VAL A 298 -22.05 -32.70 -14.83
N PRO A 299 -22.25 -31.39 -14.63
CA PRO A 299 -22.31 -30.44 -15.74
C PRO A 299 -21.12 -30.61 -16.68
N THR A 300 -21.42 -30.81 -17.97
CA THR A 300 -20.40 -31.10 -18.97
C THR A 300 -20.77 -30.41 -20.27
N ALA A 301 -19.92 -29.53 -20.81
CA ALA A 301 -20.21 -28.81 -22.05
C ALA A 301 -20.44 -29.76 -23.25
N ILE A 302 -21.25 -29.32 -24.21
CA ILE A 302 -21.47 -30.01 -25.50
C ILE A 302 -20.14 -30.07 -26.27
N PRO A 303 -19.80 -31.19 -26.96
CA PRO A 303 -18.55 -31.30 -27.69
C PRO A 303 -18.43 -30.24 -28.78
N GLY A 304 -17.24 -29.66 -28.91
CA GLY A 304 -16.95 -28.50 -29.76
C GLY A 304 -17.26 -27.15 -29.09
N ARG A 305 -17.95 -27.12 -27.93
CA ARG A 305 -18.25 -25.87 -27.20
C ARG A 305 -17.36 -25.67 -25.98
N SER A 306 -16.77 -26.74 -25.43
CA SER A 306 -15.89 -26.64 -24.25
C SER A 306 -14.64 -25.79 -24.56
N LEU A 307 -14.22 -24.97 -23.61
CA LEU A 307 -12.94 -24.26 -23.71
C LEU A 307 -11.74 -25.15 -23.35
N HIS A 308 -11.96 -26.27 -22.65
CA HIS A 308 -10.92 -27.29 -22.48
C HIS A 308 -10.52 -27.91 -23.83
N GLU A 309 -11.44 -27.97 -24.81
CA GLU A 309 -11.16 -28.51 -26.15
C GLU A 309 -10.16 -27.69 -26.95
N ILE A 310 -9.90 -26.45 -26.53
CA ILE A 310 -8.95 -25.54 -27.17
C ILE A 310 -7.92 -24.98 -26.17
N GLY A 311 -7.83 -25.59 -24.97
CA GLY A 311 -6.83 -25.24 -23.96
C GLY A 311 -6.99 -23.86 -23.32
N LEU A 312 -8.18 -23.24 -23.38
CA LEU A 312 -8.46 -21.90 -22.83
C LEU A 312 -9.22 -21.93 -21.49
N ALA A 313 -9.44 -23.13 -20.94
CA ALA A 313 -9.99 -23.34 -19.61
C ALA A 313 -9.11 -24.29 -18.79
N ILE A 314 -9.18 -24.11 -17.47
CA ILE A 314 -8.49 -24.92 -16.47
C ILE A 314 -9.46 -25.22 -15.33
N ASP A 315 -9.57 -26.49 -14.98
CA ASP A 315 -10.20 -26.95 -13.75
C ASP A 315 -9.12 -26.96 -12.66
N ILE A 316 -9.12 -25.94 -11.80
CA ILE A 316 -8.10 -25.68 -10.79
C ILE A 316 -8.30 -26.60 -9.59
N THR A 317 -7.18 -27.09 -9.07
CA THR A 317 -7.09 -27.88 -7.85
C THR A 317 -6.11 -27.25 -6.86
N SER A 318 -6.28 -27.55 -5.58
CA SER A 318 -5.31 -27.23 -4.53
C SER A 318 -5.20 -28.40 -3.57
N GLY A 319 -3.96 -28.76 -3.19
CA GLY A 319 -3.70 -29.95 -2.38
C GLY A 319 -4.20 -31.26 -3.03
N GLY A 320 -4.26 -31.32 -4.36
CA GLY A 320 -4.77 -32.48 -5.10
C GLY A 320 -6.30 -32.58 -5.19
N THR A 321 -7.05 -31.61 -4.66
CA THR A 321 -8.51 -31.62 -4.66
C THR A 321 -9.09 -30.44 -5.44
N SER A 322 -10.25 -30.64 -6.09
CA SER A 322 -10.97 -29.57 -6.78
C SER A 322 -11.37 -28.45 -5.81
N LEU A 323 -11.33 -27.21 -6.29
CA LEU A 323 -11.74 -26.08 -5.47
C LEU A 323 -13.23 -26.18 -5.11
N THR A 324 -13.54 -25.86 -3.86
CA THR A 324 -14.91 -25.58 -3.40
C THR A 324 -15.03 -24.10 -3.10
N ALA A 325 -16.25 -23.55 -3.13
CA ALA A 325 -16.51 -22.13 -2.84
C ALA A 325 -15.98 -21.69 -1.45
N ASN A 326 -15.83 -22.63 -0.52
CA ASN A 326 -15.35 -22.39 0.84
C ASN A 326 -13.83 -22.63 1.00
N SER A 327 -13.12 -23.09 -0.03
CA SER A 327 -11.68 -23.34 0.05
C SER A 327 -10.87 -22.03 0.10
N ALA A 328 -9.73 -22.04 0.80
CA ALA A 328 -8.82 -20.89 0.83
C ALA A 328 -8.29 -20.54 -0.56
N ALA A 329 -8.00 -21.57 -1.36
CA ALA A 329 -7.57 -21.42 -2.75
C ALA A 329 -8.66 -20.78 -3.63
N PHE A 330 -9.94 -21.14 -3.47
CA PHE A 330 -11.02 -20.45 -4.18
C PHE A 330 -11.13 -18.97 -3.80
N ARG A 331 -11.06 -18.64 -2.50
CA ARG A 331 -11.07 -17.23 -2.07
C ARG A 331 -9.92 -16.44 -2.68
N TRP A 332 -8.73 -17.05 -2.74
CA TRP A 332 -7.58 -16.42 -3.41
C TRP A 332 -7.84 -16.23 -4.90
N MET A 333 -8.34 -17.24 -5.59
CA MET A 333 -8.69 -17.16 -7.01
C MET A 333 -9.75 -16.10 -7.28
N ALA A 334 -10.85 -16.07 -6.51
CA ALA A 334 -11.91 -15.08 -6.63
C ALA A 334 -11.39 -13.64 -6.46
N ALA A 335 -10.41 -13.42 -5.59
CA ALA A 335 -9.82 -12.10 -5.37
C ALA A 335 -8.74 -11.70 -6.39
N ASN A 336 -8.10 -12.67 -7.08
CA ASN A 336 -6.87 -12.42 -7.84
C ASN A 336 -6.87 -12.93 -9.29
N ALA A 337 -7.60 -13.99 -9.64
CA ALA A 337 -7.53 -14.65 -10.95
C ALA A 337 -7.90 -13.72 -12.11
N GLY A 338 -8.80 -12.76 -11.88
CA GLY A 338 -9.14 -11.72 -12.86
C GLY A 338 -7.91 -10.91 -13.31
N ARG A 339 -6.91 -10.71 -12.44
CA ARG A 339 -5.61 -10.06 -12.77
C ARG A 339 -4.72 -10.89 -13.69
N TYR A 340 -5.11 -12.10 -14.01
CA TYR A 340 -4.39 -12.98 -14.93
C TYR A 340 -5.25 -13.39 -16.13
N GLY A 341 -6.44 -12.79 -16.27
CA GLY A 341 -7.35 -13.05 -17.39
C GLY A 341 -8.19 -14.30 -17.21
N PHE A 342 -8.34 -14.81 -15.98
CA PHE A 342 -9.17 -15.96 -15.69
C PHE A 342 -10.42 -15.54 -14.92
N VAL A 343 -11.57 -15.99 -15.40
CA VAL A 343 -12.90 -15.73 -14.86
C VAL A 343 -13.49 -17.07 -14.43
N ASN A 344 -14.13 -17.10 -13.27
CA ASN A 344 -14.80 -18.29 -12.77
C ASN A 344 -16.14 -18.50 -13.47
N LEU A 345 -16.47 -19.75 -13.77
CA LEU A 345 -17.84 -20.17 -14.03
C LEU A 345 -18.56 -20.30 -12.69
N PRO A 346 -19.58 -19.47 -12.37
CA PRO A 346 -20.14 -19.41 -11.02
C PRO A 346 -20.72 -20.73 -10.49
N SER A 347 -21.22 -21.59 -11.39
CA SER A 347 -21.75 -22.91 -11.04
C SER A 347 -20.66 -23.94 -10.71
N GLU A 348 -19.40 -23.66 -11.04
CA GLU A 348 -18.27 -24.58 -10.94
C GLU A 348 -17.07 -23.86 -10.28
N PRO A 349 -16.93 -23.92 -8.94
CA PRO A 349 -15.86 -23.21 -8.23
C PRO A 349 -14.43 -23.59 -8.67
N TRP A 350 -14.26 -24.79 -9.23
CA TRP A 350 -13.00 -25.27 -9.79
C TRP A 350 -12.74 -24.76 -11.21
N HIS A 351 -13.74 -24.31 -11.96
CA HIS A 351 -13.59 -24.01 -13.38
C HIS A 351 -13.24 -22.54 -13.63
N TRP A 352 -12.14 -22.32 -14.34
CA TRP A 352 -11.63 -21.00 -14.67
C TRP A 352 -11.22 -20.94 -16.13
N SER A 353 -11.68 -19.92 -16.85
CA SER A 353 -11.38 -19.74 -18.28
C SER A 353 -11.25 -18.27 -18.63
N ILE A 354 -10.87 -17.98 -19.88
CA ILE A 354 -10.75 -16.58 -20.33
C ILE A 354 -12.12 -15.87 -20.48
N THR A 355 -13.23 -16.60 -20.48
CA THR A 355 -14.60 -16.04 -20.59
C THR A 355 -15.48 -16.32 -19.37
N GLY A 356 -15.09 -17.25 -18.49
CA GLY A 356 -15.94 -17.72 -17.40
C GLY A 356 -16.95 -18.80 -17.80
N GLY A 357 -16.82 -19.39 -18.99
CA GLY A 357 -17.71 -20.43 -19.52
C GLY A 357 -17.81 -20.41 -21.03
#